data_AF-A0A6G0Y5K1-F1
#
_entry.id   AF-A0A6G0Y5K1-F1
#
_cell.length_a   1.000
_cell.length_b   1.000
_cell.length_c   1.000
_cell.angle_alpha   90.00
_cell.angle_beta   90.00
_cell.angle_gamma   90.00
#
_symmetry.space_group_name_H-M   'P 1'
#
loop_
_entity.id
_entity.type
_entity.pdbx_description
1 polymer ?
#
loop_
_entity_poly.entity_id
_entity_poly.type
_entity_poly.pdbx_seq_one_letter_code
_entity_poly.pdbx_strand_id
1 'polypeptide(L)'
;MDTDPWGRPYRLHPQPSRTIRAYRTVSDESSLVLASMVPADLLGLARFLADIAPGETRPSKQAVKREERFYTVEEWQRRWEATRKASWTRSCIPSITRWLGRTVPLVTLSYHMSQALTGHGCFQEPGLFKATEFRQLLIYTGIGVFKKVLSSKVYNNFLCLHITKTILCSSYFSSLDAHVNYAEKLLQYFVSNFKEIYGEHHVSHNVHNLLHIVDDVRHFSPLYRFSCFKFENFNQQIKINKNDTQARKAITTNIQKNPCWKIFHVVSIDQMD
;
A
#
# COMPACT_ATOMS: atom_id res chain seq x y z
N MET A 1 6.51 -29.79 10.13
CA MET A 1 5.98 -29.45 8.79
C MET A 1 6.94 -28.45 8.17
N ASP A 2 7.41 -28.72 6.96
CA ASP A 2 8.30 -27.77 6.27
C ASP A 2 7.50 -26.53 5.89
N THR A 3 8.04 -25.38 6.28
CA THR A 3 7.46 -24.06 6.01
C THR A 3 8.41 -23.26 5.14
N ASP A 4 7.89 -22.43 4.24
CA ASP A 4 8.67 -21.46 3.46
C ASP A 4 9.45 -20.48 4.38
N PRO A 5 10.37 -19.67 3.83
CA PRO A 5 11.10 -18.63 4.58
C PRO A 5 10.18 -17.60 5.27
N TRP A 6 8.87 -17.66 5.02
CA TRP A 6 7.81 -16.81 5.57
C TRP A 6 6.91 -17.56 6.57
N GLY A 7 7.24 -18.82 6.91
CA GLY A 7 6.49 -19.62 7.88
C GLY A 7 5.23 -20.29 7.32
N ARG A 8 5.01 -20.30 6.00
CA ARG A 8 3.82 -20.90 5.37
C ARG A 8 4.05 -22.35 4.96
N PRO A 9 3.08 -23.25 5.15
CA PRO A 9 3.22 -24.66 4.77
C PRO A 9 3.25 -24.85 3.24
N TYR A 10 4.26 -25.57 2.74
CA TYR A 10 4.51 -25.73 1.29
C TYR A 10 3.38 -26.43 0.50
N ARG A 11 2.51 -27.21 1.16
CA ARG A 11 1.48 -28.02 0.49
C ARG A 11 0.21 -27.26 0.07
N LEU A 12 0.08 -25.99 0.42
CA LEU A 12 -1.18 -25.23 0.28
C LEU A 12 -0.99 -23.86 -0.36
N HIS A 13 -0.08 -23.68 -1.32
CA HIS A 13 0.00 -22.39 -2.03
C HIS A 13 -1.17 -22.26 -3.02
N PRO A 14 -2.15 -21.37 -2.77
CA PRO A 14 -3.22 -21.14 -3.74
C PRO A 14 -2.64 -20.48 -4.99
N GLN A 15 -3.25 -20.73 -6.15
CA GLN A 15 -2.84 -20.13 -7.42
C GLN A 15 -2.78 -18.59 -7.28
N PRO A 16 -1.64 -17.92 -7.63
CA PRO A 16 -1.45 -16.50 -7.39
C PRO A 16 -2.56 -15.63 -7.97
N SER A 17 -2.98 -15.92 -9.21
CA SER A 17 -4.06 -15.20 -9.91
C SER A 17 -5.41 -15.29 -9.19
N ARG A 18 -5.73 -16.41 -8.54
CA ARG A 18 -6.95 -16.57 -7.74
C ARG A 18 -6.89 -15.76 -6.45
N THR A 19 -5.73 -15.75 -5.79
CA THR A 19 -5.48 -14.98 -4.57
C THR A 19 -5.71 -13.49 -4.80
N ILE A 20 -5.29 -12.99 -5.95
CA ILE A 20 -5.47 -11.58 -6.33
C ILE A 20 -6.73 -11.34 -7.16
N ARG A 21 -7.59 -12.34 -7.40
CA ARG A 21 -8.82 -12.17 -8.21
C ARG A 21 -8.54 -11.57 -9.61
N ALA A 22 -7.40 -11.92 -10.21
CA ALA A 22 -6.97 -11.41 -11.51
C ALA A 22 -7.48 -12.27 -12.67
N TYR A 23 -7.60 -11.64 -13.84
CA TYR A 23 -7.82 -12.36 -15.10
C TYR A 23 -6.61 -13.24 -15.44
N ARG A 24 -6.85 -14.27 -16.25
CA ARG A 24 -5.80 -15.18 -16.75
C ARG A 24 -4.76 -14.50 -17.65
N THR A 25 -5.05 -13.29 -18.14
CA THR A 25 -4.16 -12.48 -18.97
C THR A 25 -3.08 -11.75 -18.17
N VAL A 26 -3.22 -11.67 -16.85
CA VAL A 26 -2.21 -11.06 -15.98
C VAL A 26 -0.98 -11.94 -15.96
N SER A 27 0.20 -11.33 -16.12
CA SER A 27 1.44 -12.11 -16.10
C SER A 27 1.63 -12.85 -14.77
N ASP A 28 2.27 -14.01 -14.85
CA ASP A 28 2.77 -14.78 -13.73
C ASP A 28 3.59 -13.93 -12.76
N GLU A 29 4.53 -13.14 -13.28
CA GLU A 29 5.37 -12.23 -12.50
C GLU A 29 4.54 -11.22 -11.69
N SER A 30 3.54 -10.58 -12.31
CA SER A 30 2.66 -9.64 -11.61
C SER A 30 1.85 -10.36 -10.53
N SER A 31 1.34 -11.54 -10.86
CA SER A 31 0.50 -12.32 -9.96
C SER A 31 1.25 -12.75 -8.71
N LEU A 32 2.49 -13.20 -8.86
CA LEU A 32 3.37 -13.60 -7.74
C LEU A 32 3.68 -12.41 -6.82
N VAL A 33 4.08 -11.27 -7.38
CA VAL A 33 4.38 -10.05 -6.60
C VAL A 33 3.13 -9.57 -5.85
N LEU A 34 2.00 -9.42 -6.54
CA LEU A 34 0.76 -8.95 -5.93
C LEU A 34 0.21 -9.91 -4.87
N ALA A 35 0.34 -11.22 -5.09
CA ALA A 35 -0.04 -12.23 -4.11
C ALA A 35 0.97 -12.35 -2.94
N SER A 36 2.12 -11.66 -3.02
CA SER A 36 3.21 -11.79 -2.05
C SER A 36 3.66 -13.25 -1.89
N MET A 37 3.75 -13.94 -3.04
CA MET A 37 4.11 -15.34 -3.19
C MET A 37 5.46 -15.47 -3.89
N VAL A 38 6.42 -16.10 -3.22
CA VAL A 38 7.76 -16.31 -3.77
C VAL A 38 7.68 -17.29 -4.94
N PRO A 39 8.38 -17.03 -6.07
CA PRO A 39 8.52 -18.00 -7.16
C PRO A 39 9.07 -19.34 -6.66
N ALA A 40 8.50 -20.45 -7.13
CA ALA A 40 8.84 -21.79 -6.63
C ALA A 40 10.31 -22.19 -6.89
N ASP A 41 10.88 -21.71 -7.99
CA ASP A 41 12.28 -21.91 -8.35
C ASP A 41 13.24 -21.25 -7.36
N LEU A 42 12.92 -20.05 -6.88
CA LEU A 42 13.72 -19.35 -5.87
C LEU A 42 13.64 -20.05 -4.49
N LEU A 43 12.48 -20.62 -4.16
CA LEU A 43 12.34 -21.45 -2.97
C LEU A 43 13.19 -22.73 -3.04
N GLY A 44 13.35 -23.30 -4.23
CA GLY A 44 14.21 -24.47 -4.46
C GLY A 44 15.69 -24.15 -4.32
N LEU A 45 16.15 -23.02 -4.87
CA LEU A 45 17.54 -22.59 -4.82
C LEU A 45 18.02 -22.27 -3.40
N ALA A 46 17.18 -21.59 -2.61
CA ALA A 46 17.51 -21.28 -1.21
C ALA A 46 17.76 -22.54 -0.37
N ARG A 47 16.97 -23.60 -0.60
CA ARG A 47 17.14 -24.90 0.09
C ARG A 47 18.46 -25.58 -0.28
N PHE A 48 18.81 -25.59 -1.56
CA PHE A 48 20.05 -26.20 -2.03
C PHE A 48 21.29 -25.53 -1.43
N LEU A 49 21.29 -24.19 -1.33
CA LEU A 49 22.40 -23.45 -0.72
C LEU A 49 22.52 -23.70 0.79
N ALA A 50 21.39 -23.88 1.50
CA ALA A 50 21.39 -24.19 2.93
C ALA A 50 21.95 -25.58 3.26
N ASP A 51 21.82 -26.55 2.36
CA ASP A 51 22.32 -27.92 2.54
C ASP A 51 23.86 -28.04 2.36
N ILE A 52 24.52 -27.03 1.79
CA ILE A 52 25.95 -27.08 1.39
C ILE A 52 26.91 -26.52 2.46
N ALA A 53 26.43 -25.80 3.48
CA ALA A 53 27.32 -25.17 4.47
C ALA A 53 28.05 -26.21 5.36
N PRO A 54 29.38 -26.37 5.24
CA PRO A 54 30.14 -27.34 6.03
C PRO A 54 30.68 -26.71 7.33
N GLY A 55 30.54 -27.42 8.45
CA GLY A 55 31.58 -27.46 9.48
C GLY A 55 31.66 -26.37 10.55
N GLU A 56 30.79 -25.35 10.58
CA GLU A 56 30.73 -24.40 11.70
C GLU A 56 29.52 -24.63 12.62
N THR A 57 29.58 -24.06 13.83
CA THR A 57 28.52 -24.17 14.85
C THR A 57 27.15 -23.89 14.21
N ARG A 58 26.27 -24.90 14.23
CA ARG A 58 25.01 -24.87 13.50
C ARG A 58 24.22 -23.59 13.85
N PRO A 59 24.07 -22.64 12.91
CA PRO A 59 23.35 -21.40 13.18
C PRO A 59 21.91 -21.70 13.58
N SER A 60 21.30 -20.81 14.37
CA SER A 60 19.92 -21.01 14.81
C SER A 60 18.99 -21.15 13.60
N LYS A 61 17.94 -21.98 13.71
CA LYS A 61 16.93 -22.13 12.65
C LYS A 61 16.34 -20.79 12.19
N GLN A 62 16.31 -19.77 13.07
CA GLN A 62 15.84 -18.44 12.73
C GLN A 62 16.85 -17.64 11.90
N ALA A 63 18.15 -17.75 12.21
CA ALA A 63 19.20 -17.11 11.45
C ALA A 63 19.24 -17.64 10.01
N VAL A 64 19.19 -18.97 9.85
CA VAL A 64 19.12 -19.63 8.53
C VAL A 64 17.91 -19.14 7.74
N LYS A 65 16.71 -19.14 8.33
CA LYS A 65 15.50 -18.64 7.66
C LYS A 65 15.61 -17.15 7.26
N ARG A 66 16.28 -16.34 8.08
CA ARG A 66 16.46 -14.90 7.79
C ARG A 66 17.39 -14.69 6.60
N GLU A 67 18.46 -15.46 6.54
CA GLU A 67 19.44 -15.45 5.46
C GLU A 67 18.84 -16.00 4.16
N GLU A 68 18.15 -17.14 4.21
CA GLU A 68 17.39 -17.69 3.07
C GLU A 68 16.40 -16.66 2.52
N ARG A 69 15.67 -15.96 3.42
CA ARG A 69 14.74 -14.91 3.03
C ARG A 69 15.47 -13.72 2.39
N PHE A 70 16.63 -13.33 2.90
CA PHE A 70 17.42 -12.24 2.34
C PHE A 70 17.82 -12.56 0.89
N TYR A 71 18.49 -13.69 0.67
CA TYR A 71 18.90 -14.13 -0.67
C TYR A 71 17.72 -14.30 -1.62
N THR A 72 16.63 -14.91 -1.14
CA THR A 72 15.40 -15.10 -1.93
C THR A 72 14.82 -13.76 -2.39
N VAL A 73 14.77 -12.77 -1.51
CA VAL A 73 14.21 -11.44 -1.83
C VAL A 73 15.13 -10.66 -2.77
N GLU A 74 16.45 -10.74 -2.57
CA GLU A 74 17.44 -10.11 -3.44
C GLU A 74 17.36 -10.66 -4.87
N GLU A 75 17.33 -11.98 -5.00
CA GLU A 75 17.22 -12.63 -6.31
C GLU A 75 15.85 -12.37 -6.96
N TRP A 76 14.78 -12.34 -6.17
CA TRP A 76 13.46 -11.94 -6.68
C TRP A 76 13.46 -10.49 -7.17
N GLN A 77 14.10 -9.57 -6.45
CA GLN A 77 14.27 -8.18 -6.87
C GLN A 77 15.02 -8.09 -8.21
N ARG A 78 16.13 -8.81 -8.36
CA ARG A 78 16.91 -8.86 -9.61
C ARG A 78 16.07 -9.36 -10.79
N ARG A 79 15.32 -10.45 -10.60
CA ARG A 79 14.38 -10.98 -11.61
C ARG A 79 13.28 -9.98 -11.95
N TRP A 80 12.76 -9.28 -10.94
CA TRP A 80 11.73 -8.26 -11.10
C TRP A 80 12.21 -7.05 -11.92
N GLU A 81 13.44 -6.60 -11.70
CA GLU A 81 14.04 -5.52 -12.49
C GLU A 81 14.37 -5.94 -13.93
N ALA A 82 14.75 -7.20 -14.14
CA ALA A 82 15.10 -7.72 -15.45
C ALA A 82 13.90 -8.08 -16.34
N THR A 83 12.73 -8.40 -15.75
CA THR A 83 11.61 -8.91 -16.55
C THR A 83 11.10 -7.89 -17.57
N ARG A 84 10.76 -8.37 -18.78
CA ARG A 84 10.06 -7.55 -19.80
C ARG A 84 8.54 -7.63 -19.67
N LYS A 85 8.05 -8.62 -18.92
CA LYS A 85 6.65 -8.77 -18.55
C LYS A 85 6.34 -7.82 -17.37
N ALA A 86 5.08 -7.58 -17.07
CA ALA A 86 4.66 -6.83 -15.87
C ALA A 86 5.16 -5.36 -15.76
N SER A 87 5.55 -4.71 -16.86
CA SER A 87 6.15 -3.35 -16.85
C SER A 87 5.32 -2.33 -16.04
N TRP A 88 3.99 -2.36 -16.21
CA TRP A 88 3.08 -1.51 -15.42
C TRP A 88 3.15 -1.82 -13.92
N THR A 89 2.96 -3.09 -13.54
CA THR A 89 2.99 -3.54 -12.14
C THR A 89 4.32 -3.15 -11.48
N ARG A 90 5.44 -3.29 -12.20
CA ARG A 90 6.77 -2.88 -11.72
C ARG A 90 6.90 -1.38 -11.51
N SER A 91 6.30 -0.58 -12.39
CA SER A 91 6.27 0.88 -12.18
C SER A 91 5.48 1.28 -10.92
N CYS A 92 4.49 0.46 -10.52
CA CYS A 92 3.71 0.66 -9.29
C CYS A 92 4.43 0.09 -8.05
N ILE A 93 5.16 -1.02 -8.21
CA ILE A 93 5.85 -1.74 -7.14
C ILE A 93 7.30 -1.98 -7.58
N PRO A 94 8.18 -0.98 -7.50
CA PRO A 94 9.56 -1.14 -7.98
C PRO A 94 10.44 -1.98 -7.04
N SER A 95 10.16 -1.97 -5.73
CA SER A 95 10.94 -2.69 -4.71
C SER A 95 10.10 -3.80 -4.06
N ILE A 96 10.51 -5.05 -4.26
CA ILE A 96 10.00 -6.25 -3.62
C ILE A 96 10.23 -6.19 -2.11
N THR A 97 11.40 -5.74 -1.66
CA THR A 97 11.70 -5.57 -0.22
C THR A 97 10.72 -4.60 0.43
N ARG A 98 10.50 -3.41 -0.17
CA ARG A 98 9.54 -2.43 0.36
C ARG A 98 8.11 -2.97 0.31
N TRP A 99 7.76 -3.69 -0.74
CA TRP A 99 6.44 -4.31 -0.87
C TRP A 99 6.19 -5.33 0.23
N LEU A 100 7.06 -6.33 0.38
CA LEU A 100 6.90 -7.40 1.38
C LEU A 100 7.06 -6.89 2.81
N GLY A 101 7.80 -5.78 3.01
CA GLY A 101 7.99 -5.11 4.30
C GLY A 101 6.96 -4.03 4.62
N ARG A 102 5.86 -3.92 3.86
CA ARG A 102 4.84 -2.90 4.08
C ARG A 102 4.17 -3.04 5.46
N THR A 103 3.87 -1.90 6.08
CA THR A 103 3.23 -1.84 7.40
C THR A 103 1.70 -1.88 7.33
N VAL A 104 1.13 -1.65 6.15
CA VAL A 104 -0.29 -1.86 5.89
C VAL A 104 -0.60 -3.36 5.97
N PRO A 105 -1.67 -3.78 6.68
CA PRO A 105 -2.04 -5.19 6.74
C PRO A 105 -2.21 -5.79 5.34
N LEU A 106 -1.71 -7.00 5.14
CA LEU A 106 -1.92 -7.76 3.91
C LEU A 106 -3.39 -8.17 3.82
N VAL A 107 -4.20 -7.34 3.16
CA VAL A 107 -5.59 -7.65 2.82
C VAL A 107 -5.67 -8.23 1.41
N THR A 108 -6.59 -9.17 1.21
CA THR A 108 -6.90 -9.70 -0.13
C THR A 108 -7.30 -8.54 -1.03
N LEU A 109 -6.61 -8.40 -2.16
CA LEU A 109 -6.91 -7.37 -3.15
C LEU A 109 -8.35 -7.55 -3.66
N SER A 110 -9.10 -6.46 -3.70
CA SER A 110 -10.35 -6.43 -4.44
C SER A 110 -10.08 -6.57 -5.93
N TYR A 111 -11.13 -6.91 -6.68
CA TYR A 111 -11.07 -6.93 -8.13
C TYR A 111 -10.50 -5.61 -8.69
N HIS A 112 -10.97 -4.45 -8.21
CA HIS A 112 -10.56 -3.15 -8.73
C HIS A 112 -9.11 -2.80 -8.41
N MET A 113 -8.64 -3.11 -7.19
CA MET A 113 -7.22 -2.92 -6.84
C MET A 113 -6.31 -3.80 -7.70
N SER A 114 -6.72 -5.04 -7.95
CA SER A 114 -5.98 -5.93 -8.84
C SER A 114 -5.94 -5.39 -10.26
N GLN A 115 -7.06 -4.92 -10.82
CA GLN A 115 -7.08 -4.29 -12.14
C GLN A 115 -6.14 -3.07 -12.20
N ALA A 116 -6.21 -2.19 -11.20
CA ALA A 116 -5.35 -1.00 -11.12
C ALA A 116 -3.85 -1.34 -11.08
N LEU A 117 -3.46 -2.31 -10.25
CA LEU A 117 -2.05 -2.68 -10.09
C LEU A 117 -1.52 -3.53 -11.25
N THR A 118 -2.40 -4.15 -12.03
CA THR A 118 -2.03 -4.92 -13.22
C THR A 118 -2.16 -4.13 -14.52
N GLY A 119 -2.66 -2.89 -14.45
CA GLY A 119 -2.75 -1.98 -15.60
C GLY A 119 -3.95 -2.24 -16.50
N HIS A 120 -4.94 -3.00 -16.01
CA HIS A 120 -6.19 -3.20 -16.72
C HIS A 120 -7.14 -2.04 -16.38
N GLY A 121 -7.47 -1.23 -17.39
CA GLY A 121 -8.07 0.12 -17.28
C GLY A 121 -9.46 0.27 -16.63
N CYS A 122 -9.98 -0.75 -15.95
CA CYS A 122 -11.31 -0.74 -15.33
C CYS A 122 -11.31 -0.15 -13.90
N PHE A 123 -10.46 0.86 -13.63
CA PHE A 123 -10.33 1.49 -12.31
C PHE A 123 -10.57 3.00 -12.33
N GLN A 124 -11.06 3.54 -13.44
CA GLN A 124 -11.41 4.97 -13.62
C GLN A 124 -12.57 5.43 -12.72
N GLU A 125 -13.12 4.55 -11.88
CA GLU A 125 -14.09 4.86 -10.85
C GLU A 125 -13.48 4.73 -9.44
N PRO A 126 -13.06 5.85 -8.83
CA PRO A 126 -12.49 5.94 -7.47
C PRO A 126 -13.44 5.48 -6.37
N GLY A 127 -14.74 5.39 -6.71
CA GLY A 127 -15.78 4.85 -5.85
C GLY A 127 -15.52 3.41 -5.38
N LEU A 128 -14.63 2.68 -6.06
CA LEU A 128 -14.55 1.23 -6.01
C LEU A 128 -13.47 0.66 -5.08
N PHE A 129 -12.51 1.47 -4.63
CA PHE A 129 -11.50 1.01 -3.68
C PHE A 129 -12.01 1.07 -2.24
N LYS A 130 -11.65 0.05 -1.45
CA LYS A 130 -11.86 0.06 -0.01
C LYS A 130 -10.88 1.03 0.67
N ALA A 131 -11.20 1.50 1.86
CA ALA A 131 -10.30 2.40 2.61
C ALA A 131 -8.92 1.78 2.88
N THR A 132 -8.85 0.48 3.18
CA THR A 132 -7.58 -0.26 3.31
C THR A 132 -6.73 -0.26 2.03
N GLU A 133 -7.39 -0.27 0.87
CA GLU A 133 -6.75 -0.22 -0.44
C GLU A 133 -6.30 1.20 -0.78
N PHE A 134 -7.10 2.21 -0.43
CA PHE A 134 -6.70 3.61 -0.51
C PHE A 134 -5.48 3.91 0.34
N ARG A 135 -5.41 3.37 1.56
CA ARG A 135 -4.21 3.48 2.42
C ARG A 135 -2.98 2.90 1.73
N GLN A 136 -3.10 1.75 1.07
CA GLN A 136 -2.01 1.15 0.30
C GLN A 136 -1.59 2.03 -0.89
N LEU A 137 -2.54 2.57 -1.64
CA LEU A 137 -2.26 3.52 -2.72
C LEU A 137 -1.56 4.77 -2.17
N LEU A 138 -2.04 5.31 -1.06
CA LEU A 138 -1.50 6.53 -0.48
C LEU A 138 -0.07 6.38 0.02
N ILE A 139 0.33 5.21 0.56
CA ILE A 139 1.65 5.03 1.19
C ILE A 139 2.66 4.30 0.27
N TYR A 140 2.19 3.46 -0.65
CA TYR A 140 3.06 2.55 -1.41
C TYR A 140 2.92 2.67 -2.93
N THR A 141 1.73 2.45 -3.48
CA THR A 141 1.60 2.17 -4.93
C THR A 141 1.03 3.32 -5.75
N GLY A 142 0.51 4.37 -5.10
CA GLY A 142 -0.24 5.44 -5.75
C GLY A 142 0.59 6.31 -6.68
N ILE A 143 1.91 6.47 -6.44
CA ILE A 143 2.81 7.17 -7.37
C ILE A 143 2.70 6.54 -8.76
N GLY A 144 2.88 5.22 -8.87
CA GLY A 144 2.79 4.53 -10.17
C GLY A 144 1.38 4.51 -10.73
N VAL A 145 0.38 4.17 -9.88
CA VAL A 145 -1.01 4.01 -10.31
C VAL A 145 -1.61 5.32 -10.84
N PHE A 146 -1.32 6.45 -10.19
CA PHE A 146 -1.95 7.73 -10.52
C PHE A 146 -1.18 8.60 -11.52
N LYS A 147 0.09 8.29 -11.81
CA LYS A 147 0.97 9.09 -12.68
C LYS A 147 0.39 9.41 -14.05
N LYS A 148 -0.37 8.48 -14.65
CA LYS A 148 -0.98 8.65 -15.98
C LYS A 148 -2.48 8.90 -15.94
N VAL A 149 -3.05 8.98 -14.73
CA VAL A 149 -4.51 9.04 -14.51
C VAL A 149 -4.93 10.42 -14.03
N LEU A 150 -4.11 11.05 -13.18
CA LEU A 150 -4.37 12.38 -12.65
C LEU A 150 -3.71 13.45 -13.51
N SER A 151 -4.33 14.63 -13.59
CA SER A 151 -3.70 15.80 -14.20
C SER A 151 -2.46 16.22 -13.43
N SER A 152 -1.51 16.91 -14.07
CA SER A 152 -0.23 17.28 -13.43
C SER A 152 -0.41 18.06 -12.12
N LYS A 153 -1.37 19.00 -12.07
CA LYS A 153 -1.66 19.78 -10.85
C LYS A 153 -2.15 18.87 -9.70
N VAL A 154 -3.11 18.00 -10.00
CA VAL A 154 -3.71 17.06 -9.02
C VAL A 154 -2.68 16.03 -8.57
N TYR A 155 -1.88 15.52 -9.50
CA TYR A 155 -0.83 14.54 -9.22
C TYR A 155 0.27 15.11 -8.34
N ASN A 156 0.74 16.34 -8.60
CA ASN A 156 1.73 17.00 -7.75
C ASN A 156 1.20 17.21 -6.32
N ASN A 157 -0.07 17.60 -6.18
CA ASN A 157 -0.69 17.70 -4.87
C ASN A 157 -0.81 16.34 -4.18
N PHE A 158 -1.16 15.28 -4.91
CA PHE A 158 -1.13 13.90 -4.39
C PHE A 158 0.28 13.49 -3.93
N LEU A 159 1.34 13.85 -4.67
CA LEU A 159 2.72 13.55 -4.27
C LEU A 159 3.09 14.18 -2.93
N CYS A 160 2.70 15.44 -2.68
CA CYS A 160 2.93 16.08 -1.39
C CYS A 160 2.34 15.25 -0.23
N LEU A 161 1.09 14.78 -0.39
CA LEU A 161 0.43 13.97 0.62
C LEU A 161 1.05 12.56 0.75
N HIS A 162 1.38 11.91 -0.38
CA HIS A 162 2.05 10.60 -0.41
C HIS A 162 3.39 10.63 0.33
N ILE A 163 4.24 11.61 0.02
CA ILE A 163 5.56 11.75 0.61
C ILE A 163 5.44 12.06 2.10
N THR A 164 4.56 12.99 2.48
CA THR A 164 4.31 13.32 3.88
C THR A 164 3.89 12.08 4.67
N LYS A 165 2.86 11.35 4.22
CA LYS A 165 2.41 10.13 4.91
C LYS A 165 3.50 9.06 4.93
N THR A 166 4.34 8.95 3.91
CA THR A 166 5.48 8.02 3.90
C THR A 166 6.51 8.35 4.97
N ILE A 167 6.86 9.63 5.13
CA ILE A 167 7.78 10.10 6.17
C ILE A 167 7.20 9.83 7.55
N LEU A 168 5.96 10.30 7.80
CA LEU A 168 5.32 10.23 9.11
C LEU A 168 4.99 8.79 9.55
N CYS A 169 4.77 7.87 8.61
CA CYS A 169 4.54 6.44 8.93
C CYS A 169 5.84 5.65 9.15
N SER A 170 6.98 6.16 8.70
CA SER A 170 8.25 5.45 8.79
C SER A 170 8.96 5.80 10.10
N SER A 171 9.18 4.81 10.97
CA SER A 171 9.88 5.03 12.24
C SER A 171 11.26 5.66 12.11
N TYR A 172 11.98 5.38 11.01
CA TYR A 172 13.30 5.98 10.73
C TYR A 172 13.21 7.44 10.30
N PHE A 173 12.43 7.75 9.26
CA PHE A 173 12.28 9.13 8.79
C PHE A 173 11.58 10.03 9.82
N SER A 174 10.57 9.53 10.55
CA SER A 174 9.87 10.31 11.57
C SER A 174 10.73 10.60 12.81
N SER A 175 11.83 9.87 13.03
CA SER A 175 12.77 10.18 14.12
C SER A 175 13.77 11.29 13.77
N LEU A 176 13.76 11.77 12.52
CA LEU A 176 14.67 12.80 12.02
C LEU A 176 13.91 14.12 11.86
N ASP A 177 14.19 15.10 12.70
CA ASP A 177 13.47 16.38 12.73
C ASP A 177 13.46 17.10 11.38
N ALA A 178 14.58 17.07 10.64
CA ALA A 178 14.65 17.64 9.29
C ALA A 178 13.63 17.04 8.31
N HIS A 179 13.34 15.73 8.41
CA HIS A 179 12.34 15.07 7.56
C HIS A 179 10.92 15.41 8.01
N VAL A 180 10.68 15.50 9.33
CA VAL A 180 9.39 15.92 9.89
C VAL A 180 9.06 17.36 9.48
N ASN A 181 10.02 18.26 9.57
CA ASN A 181 9.88 19.66 9.11
C ASN A 181 9.66 19.75 7.60
N TYR A 182 10.29 18.86 6.82
CA TYR A 182 10.02 18.79 5.39
C TYR A 182 8.59 18.29 5.09
N ALA A 183 8.12 17.28 5.82
CA ALA A 183 6.74 16.79 5.73
C ALA A 183 5.71 17.87 6.08
N GLU A 184 5.99 18.69 7.10
CA GLU A 184 5.18 19.86 7.47
C GLU A 184 5.04 20.87 6.33
N LYS A 185 6.16 21.25 5.71
CA LYS A 185 6.16 22.16 4.55
C LYS A 185 5.38 21.58 3.38
N LEU A 186 5.49 20.27 3.12
CA LEU A 186 4.71 19.59 2.09
C LEU A 186 3.20 19.61 2.39
N LEU A 187 2.81 19.46 3.66
CA LEU A 187 1.42 19.50 4.10
C LEU A 187 0.83 20.91 4.01
N GLN A 188 1.58 21.93 4.41
CA GLN A 188 1.20 23.33 4.25
C GLN A 188 1.03 23.69 2.76
N TYR A 189 1.96 23.26 1.90
CA TYR A 189 1.83 23.42 0.45
C TYR A 189 0.60 22.69 -0.09
N PHE A 190 0.37 21.45 0.36
CA PHE A 190 -0.80 20.66 -0.03
C PHE A 190 -2.12 21.37 0.31
N VAL A 191 -2.28 21.87 1.54
CA VAL A 191 -3.50 22.57 1.99
C VAL A 191 -3.69 23.89 1.25
N SER A 192 -2.60 24.64 1.03
CA SER A 192 -2.64 25.93 0.32
C SER A 192 -3.12 25.76 -1.12
N ASN A 193 -2.61 24.75 -1.84
CA ASN A 193 -3.03 24.46 -3.22
C ASN A 193 -4.37 23.71 -3.30
N PHE A 194 -4.84 23.13 -2.19
CA PHE A 194 -6.08 22.35 -2.19
C PHE A 194 -7.29 23.17 -2.63
N LYS A 195 -7.41 24.41 -2.12
CA LYS A 195 -8.50 25.33 -2.45
C LYS A 195 -8.57 25.61 -3.95
N GLU A 196 -7.43 25.89 -4.56
CA GLU A 196 -7.33 26.21 -5.99
C GLU A 196 -7.61 24.98 -6.86
N ILE A 197 -7.08 23.82 -6.49
CA ILE A 197 -7.13 22.61 -7.33
C ILE A 197 -8.50 21.92 -7.24
N TYR A 198 -9.09 21.83 -6.05
CA TYR A 198 -10.33 21.08 -5.84
C TYR A 198 -11.54 21.99 -5.66
N GLY A 199 -11.35 23.29 -5.37
CA GLY A 199 -12.41 24.24 -5.10
C GLY A 199 -12.66 24.43 -3.60
N GLU A 200 -12.98 25.66 -3.21
CA GLU A 200 -13.11 26.09 -1.81
C GLU A 200 -14.15 25.29 -1.03
N HIS A 201 -15.26 24.92 -1.67
CA HIS A 201 -16.33 24.12 -1.06
C HIS A 201 -15.90 22.71 -0.62
N HIS A 202 -14.74 22.21 -1.10
CA HIS A 202 -14.21 20.92 -0.69
C HIS A 202 -13.23 21.00 0.49
N VAL A 203 -12.89 22.21 0.96
CA VAL A 203 -12.04 22.40 2.14
C VAL A 203 -12.87 22.17 3.39
N SER A 204 -13.04 20.90 3.73
CA SER A 204 -13.60 20.52 5.02
C SER A 204 -12.60 20.80 6.15
N HIS A 205 -13.11 20.92 7.37
CA HIS A 205 -12.31 20.99 8.61
C HIS A 205 -11.20 19.94 8.64
N ASN A 206 -11.47 18.73 8.14
CA ASN A 206 -10.53 17.63 8.12
C ASN A 206 -9.28 17.88 7.26
N VAL A 207 -9.37 18.73 6.23
CA VAL A 207 -8.22 19.11 5.40
C VAL A 207 -7.30 20.06 6.18
N HIS A 208 -7.87 20.90 7.05
CA HIS A 208 -7.09 21.77 7.94
C HIS A 208 -6.43 20.96 9.06
N ASN A 209 -7.14 19.99 9.64
CA ASN A 209 -6.61 19.09 10.67
C ASN A 209 -5.34 18.35 10.23
N LEU A 210 -5.16 18.11 8.93
CA LEU A 210 -3.93 17.51 8.41
C LEU A 210 -2.67 18.25 8.85
N LEU A 211 -2.74 19.57 9.02
CA LEU A 211 -1.60 20.37 9.48
C LEU A 211 -1.12 19.99 10.88
N HIS A 212 -2.03 19.50 11.74
CA HIS A 212 -1.71 19.12 13.12
C HIS A 212 -1.12 17.71 13.23
N ILE A 213 -1.24 16.86 12.21
CA ILE A 213 -0.67 15.49 12.23
C ILE A 213 0.85 15.50 12.47
N VAL A 214 1.54 16.52 11.98
CA VAL A 214 2.98 16.65 12.19
C VAL A 214 3.27 16.89 13.67
N ASP A 215 2.50 17.75 14.32
CA ASP A 215 2.60 18.00 15.75
C ASP A 215 2.26 16.74 16.55
N ASP A 216 1.23 15.99 16.16
CA ASP A 216 0.89 14.71 16.80
C ASP A 216 2.05 13.71 16.72
N VAL A 217 2.76 13.64 15.59
CA VAL A 217 3.92 12.76 15.41
C VAL A 217 5.11 13.20 16.26
N ARG A 218 5.30 14.51 16.45
CA ARG A 218 6.32 15.07 17.37
C ARG A 218 6.03 14.67 18.82
N HIS A 219 4.76 14.60 19.22
CA HIS A 219 4.35 14.34 20.61
C HIS A 219 4.10 12.85 20.95
N PHE A 220 3.53 12.06 20.03
CA PHE A 220 2.93 10.75 20.34
C PHE A 220 3.58 9.54 19.64
N SER A 221 4.80 9.68 19.10
CA SER A 221 5.52 8.67 18.31
C SER A 221 5.07 8.62 16.82
N PRO A 222 5.61 7.74 15.95
CA PRO A 222 5.26 7.77 14.52
C PRO A 222 3.79 7.44 14.23
N LEU A 223 3.25 8.01 13.15
CA LEU A 223 1.83 8.00 12.78
C LEU A 223 1.20 6.59 12.70
N TYR A 224 2.00 5.57 12.38
CA TYR A 224 1.50 4.19 12.29
C TYR A 224 1.02 3.63 13.64
N ARG A 225 1.42 4.23 14.78
CA ARG A 225 1.09 3.72 16.12
C ARG A 225 -0.30 4.14 16.60
N PHE A 226 -0.71 5.36 16.30
CA PHE A 226 -1.96 5.96 16.80
C PHE A 226 -3.03 6.19 15.72
N SER A 227 -2.72 5.95 14.44
CA SER A 227 -3.76 6.07 13.41
C SER A 227 -4.90 5.07 13.60
N CYS A 228 -6.14 5.57 13.46
CA CYS A 228 -7.38 4.82 13.59
C CYS A 228 -7.61 3.74 12.51
N PHE A 229 -6.67 3.56 11.56
CA PHE A 229 -6.76 2.53 10.52
C PHE A 229 -6.94 1.10 11.06
N LYS A 230 -6.50 0.79 12.28
CA LYS A 230 -6.71 -0.53 12.89
C LYS A 230 -8.18 -0.81 13.20
N PHE A 231 -9.00 0.23 13.39
CA PHE A 231 -10.39 0.15 13.85
C PHE A 231 -11.43 0.23 12.72
N GLU A 232 -11.02 0.63 11.50
CA GLU A 232 -11.97 0.83 10.41
C GLU A 232 -12.64 -0.48 9.92
N ASN A 233 -11.89 -1.59 9.93
CA ASN A 233 -12.46 -2.92 9.62
C ASN A 233 -13.51 -3.36 10.65
N PHE A 234 -13.42 -2.89 11.89
CA PHE A 234 -14.40 -3.17 12.94
C PHE A 234 -15.69 -2.35 12.73
N ASN A 235 -15.57 -1.08 12.32
CA ASN A 235 -16.73 -0.23 12.01
C ASN A 235 -17.53 -0.68 10.78
N GLN A 236 -16.91 -1.36 9.81
CA GLN A 236 -17.66 -1.99 8.70
C GLN A 236 -18.53 -3.16 9.17
N GLN A 237 -18.07 -3.93 10.16
CA GLN A 237 -18.88 -5.01 10.75
C GLN A 237 -20.10 -4.46 11.49
N ILE A 238 -19.97 -3.29 12.14
CA ILE A 238 -21.08 -2.60 12.82
C ILE A 238 -22.08 -2.03 11.79
N LYS A 239 -21.62 -1.52 10.64
CA LYS A 239 -22.49 -0.96 9.58
C LYS A 239 -23.33 -2.01 8.84
N ILE A 240 -22.93 -3.29 8.83
CA ILE A 240 -23.73 -4.37 8.24
C ILE A 240 -25.04 -4.58 9.02
N ASN A 241 -25.11 -4.15 10.29
CA ASN A 241 -26.33 -4.22 11.11
C ASN A 241 -27.33 -3.08 10.93
N LYS A 242 -27.06 -2.08 10.06
CA LYS A 242 -28.02 -1.00 9.75
C LYS A 242 -28.28 -0.95 8.25
N ASN A 243 -29.23 -1.76 7.81
CA ASN A 243 -29.80 -1.71 6.46
C ASN A 243 -30.60 -0.42 6.29
N ASP A 244 -30.06 0.55 5.57
CA ASP A 244 -30.89 1.54 4.89
C ASP A 244 -30.37 1.81 3.47
N THR A 245 -31.18 1.36 2.51
CA THR A 245 -30.85 1.25 1.08
C THR A 245 -31.06 2.58 0.35
N GLN A 246 -31.70 3.57 0.99
CA GLN A 246 -32.05 4.84 0.37
C GLN A 246 -30.91 5.88 0.46
N ALA A 247 -30.09 5.85 1.52
CA ALA A 247 -28.91 6.71 1.66
C ALA A 247 -27.78 6.39 0.65
N ARG A 248 -27.72 5.15 0.15
CA ARG A 248 -26.71 4.72 -0.82
C ARG A 248 -26.84 5.46 -2.17
N LYS A 249 -28.06 5.74 -2.63
CA LYS A 249 -28.27 6.40 -3.93
C LYS A 249 -27.85 7.87 -3.92
N ALA A 250 -28.04 8.59 -2.82
CA ALA A 250 -27.64 10.00 -2.70
C ALA A 250 -26.11 10.19 -2.57
N ILE A 251 -25.43 9.23 -1.94
CA ILE A 251 -23.96 9.26 -1.77
C ILE A 251 -23.26 8.92 -3.10
N THR A 252 -23.81 8.01 -3.91
CA THR A 252 -23.23 7.63 -5.20
C THR A 252 -23.25 8.77 -6.24
N THR A 253 -24.28 9.62 -6.25
CA THR A 253 -24.42 10.70 -7.25
C THR A 253 -23.47 11.89 -7.02
N ASN A 254 -23.05 12.16 -5.78
CA ASN A 254 -22.07 13.23 -5.48
C ASN A 254 -20.60 12.76 -5.56
N ILE A 255 -20.34 11.46 -5.39
CA ILE A 255 -19.00 10.86 -5.46
C ILE A 255 -18.47 10.77 -6.91
N GLN A 256 -19.37 10.78 -7.91
CA GLN A 256 -19.01 10.62 -9.33
C GLN A 256 -18.23 11.81 -9.93
N LYS A 257 -18.17 12.97 -9.27
CA LYS A 257 -17.56 14.19 -9.87
C LYS A 257 -16.10 14.45 -9.47
N ASN A 258 -15.55 13.80 -8.44
CA ASN A 258 -14.18 14.09 -8.02
C ASN A 258 -13.47 12.90 -7.33
N PRO A 259 -12.61 12.16 -8.05
CA PRO A 259 -11.80 11.06 -7.51
C PRO A 259 -11.05 11.35 -6.21
N CYS A 260 -10.60 12.58 -6.10
CA CYS A 260 -9.71 13.03 -5.06
C CYS A 260 -10.45 13.15 -3.73
N TRP A 261 -11.77 13.39 -3.75
CA TRP A 261 -12.57 13.56 -2.54
C TRP A 261 -12.58 12.31 -1.64
N LYS A 262 -12.59 11.09 -2.20
CA LYS A 262 -12.47 9.85 -1.41
C LYS A 262 -11.08 9.67 -0.80
N ILE A 263 -10.02 10.07 -1.51
CA ILE A 263 -8.65 10.08 -0.97
C ILE A 263 -8.61 10.95 0.28
N PHE A 264 -9.28 12.11 0.22
CA PHE A 264 -9.33 13.06 1.34
C PHE A 264 -10.27 12.63 2.46
N HIS A 265 -11.39 11.96 2.17
CA HIS A 265 -12.29 11.43 3.19
C HIS A 265 -11.65 10.30 4.01
N VAL A 266 -10.86 9.43 3.39
CA VAL A 266 -10.10 8.38 4.12
C VAL A 266 -9.02 9.00 4.99
N VAL A 267 -8.37 10.07 4.50
CA VAL A 267 -7.37 10.84 5.24
C VAL A 267 -7.99 11.69 6.37
N SER A 268 -9.27 12.06 6.23
CA SER A 268 -10.06 12.78 7.22
C SER A 268 -10.55 11.88 8.36
N ILE A 269 -10.80 10.61 8.08
CA ILE A 269 -11.19 9.60 9.08
C ILE A 269 -10.03 9.30 10.04
N ASP A 270 -8.78 9.61 9.66
CA ASP A 270 -7.60 9.54 10.55
C ASP A 270 -7.55 10.66 11.61
N GLN A 271 -8.46 11.64 11.58
CA GLN A 271 -8.45 12.82 12.45
C GLN A 271 -9.69 12.91 13.37
N MET A 272 -10.50 11.85 13.38
CA MET A 272 -11.59 11.68 14.35
C MET A 272 -11.20 10.56 15.31
N ASP A 273 -10.43 10.95 16.33
CA ASP A 273 -10.75 10.74 17.75
C ASP A 273 -9.93 11.74 18.58
#